data_AF-A0A1F9E8M8-F1
#
_entry.id   AF-A0A1F9E8M8-F1
#
_cell.length_a   1.000
_cell.length_b   1.000
_cell.length_c   1.000
_cell.angle_alpha   90.00
_cell.angle_beta   90.00
_cell.angle_gamma   90.00
#
_symmetry.space_group_name_H-M   'P 1'
#
loop_
_entity.id
_entity.type
_entity.pdbx_description
1 polymer ?
#
loop_
_entity_poly.entity_id
_entity_poly.type
_entity_poly.pdbx_seq_one_letter_code
_entity_poly.pdbx_strand_id
1 'polypeptide(L)'
;MTLYRWFICMVAVMTLVACNEEEEIQKWIDSVDQLRTQVQEAMDKTPYQQEQQIKFKNYFGEIEQKALSLKDDEKVVKFFNEFVAKRDLGAICSKLFIAKIDWQKIMKGCTRNRFFLCSEEVRGYPDIVLAIRSRLIPDQQKRFDEIPACRDII
;
A
#
# COMPACT_ATOMS: atom_id res chain seq x y z
N MET A 1 40.42 25.86 -9.61
CA MET A 1 39.52 25.00 -10.43
C MET A 1 39.40 23.55 -9.93
N THR A 2 39.90 23.19 -8.75
CA THR A 2 39.82 21.83 -8.20
C THR A 2 38.61 21.60 -7.29
N LEU A 3 38.09 22.63 -6.62
CA LEU A 3 36.92 22.52 -5.73
C LEU A 3 35.60 22.21 -6.47
N TYR A 4 35.44 22.71 -7.70
CA TYR A 4 34.22 22.51 -8.50
C TYR A 4 34.03 21.06 -8.97
N ARG A 5 35.13 20.32 -9.20
CA ARG A 5 35.08 18.90 -9.61
C ARG A 5 34.62 17.98 -8.48
N TRP A 6 34.99 18.29 -7.23
CA TRP A 6 34.52 17.53 -6.06
C TRP A 6 33.03 17.79 -5.77
N PHE A 7 32.55 19.01 -5.95
CA PHE A 7 31.13 19.35 -5.77
C PHE A 7 30.23 18.63 -6.79
N ILE A 8 30.63 18.55 -8.05
CA ILE A 8 29.85 17.85 -9.10
C ILE A 8 29.76 16.34 -8.83
N CYS A 9 30.83 15.70 -8.36
CA CYS A 9 30.79 14.28 -8.00
C CYS A 9 29.90 14.00 -6.78
N MET A 10 29.89 14.88 -5.78
CA MET A 10 29.08 14.67 -4.57
C MET A 10 27.57 14.83 -4.84
N VAL A 11 27.18 15.75 -5.73
CA VAL A 11 25.78 15.91 -6.18
C VAL A 11 25.32 14.70 -7.01
N ALA A 12 26.17 14.16 -7.88
CA ALA A 12 25.82 13.00 -8.72
C ALA A 12 25.59 11.70 -7.92
N VAL A 13 26.32 11.51 -6.81
CA VAL A 13 26.14 10.32 -5.94
C VAL A 13 24.81 10.39 -5.17
N MET A 14 24.39 11.57 -4.73
CA MET A 14 23.11 11.74 -4.04
C MET A 14 21.90 11.51 -4.96
N THR A 15 22.01 11.84 -6.25
CA THR A 15 20.93 11.59 -7.22
C THR A 15 20.71 10.12 -7.54
N LEU A 16 21.74 9.28 -7.47
CA LEU A 16 21.63 7.85 -7.81
C LEU A 16 20.91 7.03 -6.73
N VAL A 17 21.10 7.40 -5.45
CA VAL A 17 20.46 6.68 -4.33
C VAL A 17 18.96 6.97 -4.30
N ALA A 18 18.53 8.21 -4.57
CA ALA A 18 17.12 8.59 -4.57
C ALA A 18 16.31 7.91 -5.68
N CYS A 19 16.92 7.62 -6.84
CA CYS A 19 16.24 6.90 -7.93
C CYS A 19 15.93 5.44 -7.57
N ASN A 20 16.80 4.77 -6.81
CA ASN A 20 16.60 3.35 -6.47
C ASN A 20 15.41 3.14 -5.51
N GLU A 21 15.24 4.05 -4.55
CA GLU A 21 14.15 3.99 -3.57
C GLU A 21 12.78 4.32 -4.21
N GLU A 22 12.75 5.31 -5.12
CA GLU A 22 11.54 5.63 -5.90
C GLU A 22 11.12 4.46 -6.81
N GLU A 23 12.09 3.78 -7.42
CA GLU A 23 11.84 2.57 -8.21
C GLU A 23 11.31 1.42 -7.34
N GLU A 24 11.83 1.25 -6.13
CA GLU A 24 11.36 0.22 -5.19
C GLU A 24 9.89 0.45 -4.78
N ILE A 25 9.53 1.69 -4.44
CA ILE A 25 8.14 2.04 -4.10
C ILE A 25 7.22 1.81 -5.30
N GLN A 26 7.66 2.18 -6.52
CA GLN A 26 6.88 1.96 -7.73
C GLN A 26 6.66 0.46 -8.01
N LYS A 27 7.72 -0.37 -7.88
CA LYS A 27 7.63 -1.83 -8.02
C LYS A 27 6.67 -2.43 -7.01
N TRP A 28 6.72 -1.96 -5.77
CA TRP A 28 5.79 -2.39 -4.73
C TRP A 28 4.34 -2.03 -5.09
N ILE A 29 4.07 -0.80 -5.55
CA ILE A 29 2.73 -0.38 -5.99
C ILE A 29 2.21 -1.28 -7.11
N ASP A 30 3.03 -1.54 -8.13
CA ASP A 30 2.60 -2.37 -9.27
C ASP A 30 2.41 -3.84 -8.88
N SER A 31 3.23 -4.36 -7.95
CA SER A 31 3.03 -5.70 -7.38
C SER A 31 1.73 -5.80 -6.59
N VAL A 32 1.44 -4.80 -5.75
CA VAL A 32 0.19 -4.74 -4.98
C VAL A 32 -1.02 -4.61 -5.91
N ASP A 33 -0.93 -3.83 -6.99
CA ASP A 33 -2.03 -3.68 -7.96
C ASP A 33 -2.40 -5.01 -8.65
N GLN A 34 -1.38 -5.81 -8.98
CA GLN A 34 -1.58 -7.17 -9.49
C GLN A 34 -2.27 -8.07 -8.46
N LEU A 35 -1.83 -8.05 -7.20
CA LEU A 35 -2.43 -8.83 -6.12
C LEU A 35 -3.88 -8.37 -5.84
N ARG A 36 -4.13 -7.06 -5.85
CA ARG A 36 -5.45 -6.44 -5.69
C ARG A 36 -6.41 -6.94 -6.76
N THR A 37 -5.98 -6.95 -8.02
CA THR A 37 -6.78 -7.45 -9.14
C THR A 37 -7.13 -8.92 -8.94
N GLN A 38 -6.19 -9.76 -8.50
CA GLN A 38 -6.46 -11.17 -8.18
C GLN A 38 -7.49 -11.34 -7.06
N VAL A 39 -7.47 -10.47 -6.04
CA VAL A 39 -8.49 -10.47 -4.97
C VAL A 39 -9.86 -10.08 -5.52
N GLN A 40 -9.94 -9.05 -6.36
CA GLN A 40 -11.19 -8.61 -6.99
C GLN A 40 -11.83 -9.71 -7.85
N GLU A 41 -11.02 -10.47 -8.59
CA GLU A 41 -11.50 -11.63 -9.36
C GLU A 41 -11.95 -12.82 -8.47
N ALA A 42 -11.45 -12.87 -7.24
CA ALA A 42 -11.67 -13.98 -6.32
C ALA A 42 -12.77 -13.71 -5.29
N MET A 43 -13.14 -12.46 -5.03
CA MET A 43 -14.02 -12.09 -3.90
C MET A 43 -15.45 -12.62 -4.02
N ASP A 44 -15.98 -12.76 -5.24
CA ASP A 44 -17.36 -13.21 -5.47
C ASP A 44 -17.49 -14.74 -5.60
N LYS A 45 -16.36 -15.48 -5.59
CA LYS A 45 -16.38 -16.95 -5.73
C LYS A 45 -16.96 -17.61 -4.48
N THR A 46 -18.01 -18.41 -4.65
CA THR A 46 -18.67 -19.17 -3.59
C THR A 46 -18.85 -20.63 -4.05
N PRO A 47 -18.54 -21.65 -3.24
CA PRO A 47 -18.07 -21.59 -1.85
C PRO A 47 -16.62 -21.07 -1.74
N TYR A 48 -16.26 -20.58 -0.56
CA TYR A 48 -14.89 -20.16 -0.22
C TYR A 48 -13.89 -21.31 -0.40
N GLN A 49 -12.80 -21.06 -1.11
CA GLN A 49 -11.80 -22.06 -1.54
C GLN A 49 -10.37 -21.68 -1.14
N GLN A 50 -9.49 -22.67 -1.12
CA GLN A 50 -8.07 -22.50 -0.81
C GLN A 50 -7.38 -21.47 -1.73
N GLU A 51 -7.75 -21.42 -3.01
CA GLU A 51 -7.21 -20.42 -3.95
C GLU A 51 -7.53 -18.98 -3.51
N GLN A 52 -8.76 -18.74 -3.04
CA GLN A 52 -9.15 -17.43 -2.49
C GLN A 52 -8.34 -17.09 -1.25
N GLN A 53 -8.12 -18.08 -0.38
CA GLN A 53 -7.31 -17.89 0.83
C GLN A 53 -5.89 -17.44 0.51
N ILE A 54 -5.25 -18.06 -0.49
CA ILE A 54 -3.89 -17.70 -0.92
C ILE A 54 -3.88 -16.27 -1.48
N LYS A 55 -4.84 -15.93 -2.36
CA LYS A 55 -4.94 -14.60 -2.97
C LYS A 55 -5.15 -13.51 -1.93
N PHE A 56 -6.07 -13.73 -0.99
CA PHE A 56 -6.34 -12.79 0.09
C PHE A 56 -5.09 -12.62 0.97
N LYS A 57 -4.49 -13.73 1.43
CA LYS A 57 -3.28 -13.69 2.26
C LYS A 57 -2.15 -12.91 1.60
N ASN A 58 -1.88 -13.15 0.32
CA ASN A 58 -0.81 -12.47 -0.39
C ASN A 58 -1.06 -10.96 -0.49
N TYR A 59 -2.26 -10.54 -0.88
CA TYR A 59 -2.60 -9.12 -0.99
C TYR A 59 -2.59 -8.41 0.37
N PHE A 60 -3.38 -8.89 1.32
CA PHE A 60 -3.53 -8.24 2.62
C PHE A 60 -2.21 -8.28 3.42
N GLY A 61 -1.44 -9.37 3.28
CA GLY A 61 -0.13 -9.51 3.91
C GLY A 61 0.90 -8.55 3.34
N GLU A 62 0.89 -8.29 2.03
CA GLU A 62 1.80 -7.31 1.42
C GLU A 62 1.52 -5.87 1.91
N ILE A 63 0.23 -5.52 2.07
CA ILE A 63 -0.17 -4.23 2.64
C ILE A 63 0.25 -4.15 4.12
N GLU A 64 0.04 -5.20 4.90
CA GLU A 64 0.46 -5.28 6.30
C GLU A 64 1.98 -5.12 6.45
N GLN A 65 2.76 -5.83 5.64
CA GLN A 65 4.22 -5.75 5.65
C GLN A 65 4.69 -4.33 5.35
N LYS A 66 4.09 -3.66 4.36
CA LYS A 66 4.46 -2.26 4.08
C LYS A 66 4.09 -1.33 5.24
N ALA A 67 2.92 -1.53 5.87
CA ALA A 67 2.53 -0.76 7.05
C ALA A 67 3.53 -0.93 8.21
N LEU A 68 4.03 -2.14 8.42
CA LEU A 68 5.10 -2.42 9.39
C LEU A 68 6.42 -1.74 9.01
N SER A 69 6.86 -1.82 7.75
CA SER A 69 8.08 -1.12 7.31
C SER A 69 7.98 0.40 7.50
N LEU A 70 6.82 1.00 7.22
CA LEU A 70 6.54 2.43 7.47
C LEU A 70 6.44 2.76 8.96
N LYS A 71 6.21 1.79 9.82
CA LYS A 71 6.20 1.98 11.27
C LYS A 71 7.61 2.00 11.84
N ASP A 72 8.49 1.15 11.31
CA ASP A 72 9.77 0.82 11.93
C ASP A 72 10.97 1.55 11.28
N ASP A 73 10.84 2.07 10.07
CA ASP A 73 11.93 2.73 9.33
C ASP A 73 11.58 4.15 8.83
N GLU A 74 12.13 5.16 9.50
CA GLU A 74 11.99 6.59 9.13
C GLU A 74 12.51 6.91 7.72
N LYS A 75 13.51 6.17 7.24
CA LYS A 75 14.04 6.33 5.88
C LYS A 75 12.95 5.94 4.87
N VAL A 76 12.28 4.81 5.10
CA VAL A 76 11.16 4.35 4.26
C VAL A 76 10.00 5.33 4.31
N VAL A 77 9.66 5.86 5.49
CA VAL A 77 8.62 6.90 5.64
C VAL A 77 8.95 8.13 4.79
N LYS A 78 10.20 8.61 4.87
CA LYS A 78 10.64 9.78 4.09
C LYS A 78 10.49 9.54 2.59
N PHE A 79 11.02 8.44 2.06
CA PHE A 79 10.93 8.15 0.63
C PHE A 79 9.49 7.92 0.17
N PHE A 80 8.66 7.27 0.99
CA PHE A 80 7.25 7.09 0.69
C PHE A 80 6.50 8.43 0.57
N ASN A 81 6.75 9.37 1.49
CA ASN A 81 6.16 10.70 1.43
C ASN A 81 6.68 11.52 0.25
N GLU A 82 7.97 11.45 -0.07
CA GLU A 82 8.55 12.10 -1.26
C GLU A 82 7.93 11.55 -2.55
N PHE A 83 7.71 10.23 -2.61
CA PHE A 83 7.04 9.58 -3.73
C PHE A 83 5.59 10.07 -3.88
N VAL A 84 4.81 10.02 -2.79
CA VAL A 84 3.40 10.48 -2.78
C VAL A 84 3.28 11.97 -3.12
N ALA A 85 4.26 12.80 -2.74
CA ALA A 85 4.26 14.22 -3.08
C ALA A 85 4.35 14.48 -4.59
N LYS A 86 5.06 13.63 -5.33
CA LYS A 86 5.33 13.79 -6.77
C LYS A 86 4.26 13.17 -7.67
N ARG A 87 3.29 12.46 -7.12
CA ARG A 87 2.37 11.59 -7.86
C ARG A 87 0.91 11.88 -7.54
N ASP A 88 0.02 11.38 -8.39
CA ASP A 88 -1.42 11.43 -8.15
C ASP A 88 -1.79 10.44 -7.03
N LEU A 89 -2.17 10.97 -5.88
CA LEU A 89 -2.53 10.17 -4.71
C LEU A 89 -3.80 9.34 -4.94
N GLY A 90 -4.76 9.82 -5.74
CA GLY A 90 -5.95 9.04 -6.09
C GLY A 90 -5.62 7.83 -6.95
N ALA A 91 -4.70 7.98 -7.91
CA ALA A 91 -4.20 6.86 -8.71
C ALA A 91 -3.43 5.84 -7.85
N ILE A 92 -2.60 6.32 -6.90
CA ILE A 92 -1.89 5.45 -5.94
C ILE A 92 -2.91 4.66 -5.10
N CYS A 93 -3.87 5.33 -4.47
CA CYS A 93 -4.88 4.67 -3.64
C CYS A 93 -5.70 3.65 -4.44
N SER A 94 -6.09 3.99 -5.66
CA SER A 94 -6.85 3.09 -6.53
C SER A 94 -6.06 1.82 -6.87
N LYS A 95 -4.74 1.92 -7.04
CA LYS A 95 -3.87 0.76 -7.29
C LYS A 95 -3.60 -0.07 -6.04
N LEU A 96 -3.43 0.58 -4.90
CA LEU A 96 -3.01 -0.09 -3.67
C LEU A 96 -4.16 -0.75 -2.93
N PHE A 97 -5.31 -0.08 -2.87
CA PHE A 97 -6.32 -0.39 -1.88
C PHE A 97 -7.62 -0.92 -2.49
N ILE A 98 -8.25 -1.85 -1.78
CA ILE A 98 -9.59 -2.35 -2.08
C ILE A 98 -10.58 -1.42 -1.38
N ALA A 99 -11.65 -1.04 -2.10
CA ALA A 99 -12.70 -0.22 -1.54
C ALA A 99 -13.37 -0.90 -0.34
N LYS A 100 -13.83 -0.11 0.64
CA LYS A 100 -14.49 -0.62 1.85
C LYS A 100 -15.62 -1.60 1.54
N ILE A 101 -16.42 -1.29 0.51
CA ILE A 101 -17.56 -2.13 0.11
C ILE A 101 -17.12 -3.52 -0.36
N ASP A 102 -15.99 -3.62 -1.05
CA ASP A 102 -15.46 -4.89 -1.55
C ASP A 102 -14.77 -5.67 -0.42
N TRP A 103 -14.06 -4.98 0.47
CA TRP A 103 -13.57 -5.59 1.71
C TRP A 103 -14.72 -6.17 2.56
N GLN A 104 -15.84 -5.46 2.68
CA GLN A 104 -17.02 -5.97 3.39
C GLN A 104 -17.63 -7.22 2.73
N LYS A 105 -17.57 -7.34 1.40
CA LYS A 105 -17.97 -8.58 0.70
C LYS A 105 -17.04 -9.73 1.05
N ILE A 106 -15.72 -9.49 1.03
CA ILE A 106 -14.71 -10.46 1.44
C ILE A 106 -14.98 -10.94 2.87
N MET A 107 -15.21 -10.01 3.81
CA MET A 107 -15.52 -10.34 5.22
C MET A 107 -16.74 -11.24 5.36
N LYS A 108 -17.80 -11.02 4.56
CA LYS A 108 -18.98 -11.89 4.52
C LYS A 108 -18.64 -13.28 4.00
N GLY A 109 -17.87 -13.37 2.91
CA GLY A 109 -17.41 -14.65 2.34
C GLY A 109 -16.47 -15.43 3.28
N CYS A 110 -15.68 -14.71 4.08
CA CYS A 110 -14.78 -15.26 5.08
C CYS A 110 -15.48 -15.74 6.37
N THR A 111 -16.77 -15.45 6.56
CA THR A 111 -17.49 -15.76 7.81
C THR A 111 -18.54 -16.84 7.59
N ARG A 112 -18.39 -17.99 8.26
CA ARG A 112 -19.35 -19.10 8.19
C ARG A 112 -19.65 -19.61 9.59
N ASN A 113 -20.94 -19.71 9.95
CA ASN A 113 -21.40 -20.20 11.25
C ASN A 113 -20.69 -19.54 12.46
N ARG A 114 -20.45 -18.22 12.39
CA ARG A 114 -19.72 -17.41 13.39
C ARG A 114 -18.21 -17.66 13.46
N PHE A 115 -17.65 -18.54 12.63
CA PHE A 115 -16.21 -18.70 12.48
C PHE A 115 -15.71 -17.85 11.32
N PHE A 116 -14.53 -17.26 11.52
CA PHE A 116 -13.80 -16.55 10.47
C PHE A 116 -12.73 -17.48 9.88
N LEU A 117 -12.71 -17.60 8.55
CA LEU A 117 -11.91 -18.58 7.82
C LEU A 117 -10.69 -17.97 7.13
N CYS A 118 -10.69 -16.66 6.94
CA CYS A 118 -9.59 -15.94 6.31
C CYS A 118 -8.49 -15.63 7.33
N SER A 119 -7.34 -15.21 6.83
CA SER A 119 -6.21 -14.82 7.65
C SER A 119 -6.43 -13.46 8.35
N GLU A 120 -5.73 -13.22 9.45
CA GLU A 120 -6.03 -12.11 10.37
C GLU A 120 -5.83 -10.74 9.73
N GLU A 121 -4.88 -10.61 8.81
CA GLU A 121 -4.64 -9.40 8.03
C GLU A 121 -5.86 -8.98 7.19
N VAL A 122 -6.71 -9.93 6.78
CA VAL A 122 -7.99 -9.63 6.10
C VAL A 122 -8.93 -8.91 7.05
N ARG A 123 -9.00 -9.36 8.31
CA ARG A 123 -9.85 -8.76 9.33
C ARG A 123 -9.33 -7.39 9.75
N GLY A 124 -8.01 -7.25 9.90
CA GLY A 124 -7.34 -6.02 10.34
C GLY A 124 -7.15 -4.97 9.25
N TYR A 125 -7.57 -5.23 8.01
CA TYR A 125 -7.27 -4.37 6.86
C TYR A 125 -7.57 -2.87 7.05
N PRO A 126 -8.73 -2.44 7.59
CA PRO A 126 -8.99 -1.01 7.80
C PRO A 126 -7.96 -0.35 8.72
N ASP A 127 -7.55 -1.04 9.79
CA ASP A 127 -6.54 -0.54 10.74
C ASP A 127 -5.16 -0.47 10.09
N ILE A 128 -4.83 -1.43 9.22
CA ILE A 128 -3.58 -1.43 8.44
C ILE A 128 -3.54 -0.21 7.49
N VAL A 129 -4.65 0.08 6.77
CA VAL A 129 -4.75 1.25 5.90
C VAL A 129 -4.60 2.54 6.71
N LEU A 130 -5.27 2.62 7.87
CA LEU A 130 -5.13 3.76 8.78
C LEU A 130 -3.69 3.92 9.30
N ALA A 131 -2.99 2.82 9.56
CA ALA A 131 -1.59 2.85 9.95
C ALA A 131 -0.70 3.43 8.83
N ILE A 132 -0.91 3.03 7.57
CA ILE A 132 -0.20 3.62 6.42
C ILE A 132 -0.52 5.12 6.31
N ARG A 133 -1.81 5.49 6.36
CA ARG A 133 -2.25 6.90 6.31
C ARG A 133 -1.58 7.72 7.41
N SER A 134 -1.47 7.20 8.63
CA SER A 134 -0.87 7.92 9.77
C SER A 134 0.62 8.27 9.58
N ARG A 135 1.30 7.59 8.65
CA ARG A 135 2.71 7.82 8.30
C ARG A 135 2.91 8.82 7.17
N LEU A 136 1.83 9.29 6.56
CA LEU A 136 1.89 10.42 5.62
C LEU A 136 2.11 11.73 6.39
N ILE A 137 2.75 12.71 5.76
CA ILE A 137 2.84 14.08 6.30
C ILE A 137 1.43 14.72 6.35
N PRO A 138 1.19 15.72 7.22
CA PRO A 138 -0.15 16.25 7.47
C PRO A 138 -0.93 16.67 6.21
N ASP A 139 -0.26 17.35 5.27
CA ASP A 139 -0.90 17.76 4.01
C ASP A 139 -1.32 16.57 3.14
N GLN A 140 -0.54 15.49 3.15
CA GLN A 140 -0.87 14.27 2.42
C GLN A 140 -1.96 13.45 3.12
N GLN A 141 -2.01 13.44 4.46
CA GLN A 141 -3.14 12.87 5.21
C GLN A 141 -4.44 13.58 4.87
N LYS A 142 -4.42 14.91 4.82
CA LYS A 142 -5.59 15.70 4.42
C LYS A 142 -6.02 15.37 2.99
N ARG A 143 -5.08 15.31 2.04
CA ARG A 143 -5.38 14.88 0.66
C ARG A 143 -5.95 13.46 0.62
N PHE A 144 -5.46 12.55 1.46
CA PHE A 144 -5.98 11.18 1.57
C PHE A 144 -7.46 11.18 1.99
N ASP A 145 -7.86 12.04 2.93
CA ASP A 145 -9.25 12.13 3.40
C ASP A 145 -10.18 12.81 2.41
N GLU A 146 -9.64 13.69 1.56
CA GLU A 146 -10.43 14.47 0.59
C GLU A 146 -10.64 13.72 -0.73
N ILE A 147 -9.67 12.92 -1.17
CA ILE A 147 -9.73 12.19 -2.44
C ILE A 147 -10.64 10.96 -2.30
N PRO A 148 -11.73 10.83 -3.08
CA PRO A 148 -12.68 9.72 -2.94
C PRO A 148 -12.04 8.34 -3.04
N ALA A 149 -11.11 8.15 -3.98
CA ALA A 149 -10.40 6.88 -4.16
C ALA A 149 -9.60 6.45 -2.91
N CYS A 150 -9.22 7.38 -2.04
CA CYS A 150 -8.53 7.11 -0.79
C CYS A 150 -9.49 7.04 0.40
N ARG A 151 -10.42 8.00 0.48
CA ARG A 151 -11.40 8.09 1.56
C ARG A 151 -12.33 6.89 1.62
N ASP A 152 -12.78 6.38 0.47
CA ASP A 152 -13.79 5.33 0.39
C ASP A 152 -13.20 3.91 0.67
N ILE A 153 -11.92 3.84 1.04
CA ILE A 153 -11.24 2.62 1.53
C ILE A 153 -11.57 2.36 3.01
N ILE A 154 -11.74 3.42 3.80
CA ILE A 154 -11.87 3.37 5.28
C ILE A 154 -13.32 3.22 5.72
#